data_AF-H1XPW0-F1
#
_entry.id   AF-H1XPW0-F1
#
_cell.length_a   1.000
_cell.length_b   1.000
_cell.length_c   1.000
_cell.angle_alpha   90.00
_cell.angle_beta   90.00
_cell.angle_gamma   90.00
#
_symmetry.space_group_name_H-M   'P 1'
#
loop_
_entity.id
_entity.type
_entity.pdbx_description
1 polymer ?
#
loop_
_entity_poly.entity_id
_entity_poly.type
_entity_poly.pdbx_seq_one_letter_code
_entity_poly.pdbx_strand_id
1 'polypeptide(L)'
;MNSLFKYAVYQNKWLWFHILGGGILAKLALAIFKNGQIAMEIVLLVAVLWEIFEYFKDDVEKIYGSKKRFFLDALGDIAGAALMAFIIIV
;
A
#
# COMPACT_ATOMS: atom_id res chain seq x y z
N MET A 1 11.17 11.23 -17.05
CA MET A 1 10.87 10.69 -15.70
C MET A 1 10.53 9.21 -15.84
N ASN A 2 11.17 8.32 -15.07
CA ASN A 2 10.91 6.87 -15.13
C ASN A 2 9.43 6.58 -14.85
N SER A 3 8.80 5.72 -15.65
CA SER A 3 7.40 5.32 -15.48
C SER A 3 7.09 4.76 -14.09
N LEU A 4 8.03 4.07 -13.46
CA LEU A 4 7.89 3.57 -12.09
C LEU A 4 7.70 4.73 -11.11
N PHE A 5 8.67 5.64 -11.02
CA PHE A 5 8.57 6.79 -10.10
C PHE A 5 7.36 7.67 -10.41
N LYS A 6 7.05 7.87 -11.70
CA LYS A 6 5.91 8.67 -12.12
C LYS A 6 4.60 8.12 -11.57
N TYR A 7 4.35 6.81 -11.68
CA TYR A 7 3.06 6.22 -11.33
C TYR A 7 3.02 5.65 -9.92
N ALA A 8 4.13 5.13 -9.37
CA ALA A 8 4.16 4.62 -8.00
C ALA A 8 4.22 5.74 -6.94
N VAL A 9 4.71 6.93 -7.30
CA VAL A 9 4.94 8.01 -6.33
C VAL A 9 4.30 9.32 -6.77
N TYR A 10 4.73 9.89 -7.90
CA TYR A 10 4.37 11.27 -8.24
C TYR A 10 2.90 11.47 -8.62
N GLN A 11 2.30 10.49 -9.32
CA GLN A 11 0.90 10.53 -9.77
C GLN A 11 -0.01 9.56 -9.00
N ASN A 12 0.53 8.81 -8.05
CA ASN A 12 -0.27 7.96 -7.18
C ASN A 12 -1.06 8.85 -6.21
N LYS A 13 -2.38 8.85 -6.33
CA LYS A 13 -3.27 9.68 -5.50
C LYS A 13 -3.60 9.02 -4.16
N TRP A 14 -3.46 7.70 -4.07
CA TRP A 14 -3.81 6.88 -2.92
C TRP A 14 -2.62 6.58 -2.02
N LEU A 15 -1.39 6.82 -2.50
CA LEU A 15 -0.14 6.54 -1.79
C LEU A 15 -0.14 7.10 -0.37
N TRP A 16 -0.57 8.34 -0.18
CA TRP A 16 -0.57 8.95 1.15
C TRP A 16 -1.60 8.33 2.10
N PHE A 17 -2.74 7.84 1.57
CA PHE A 17 -3.71 7.08 2.35
C PHE A 17 -3.13 5.73 2.77
N HIS A 18 -2.40 5.05 1.88
CA HIS A 18 -1.72 3.79 2.20
C HIS A 18 -0.58 3.98 3.20
N ILE A 19 0.19 5.05 3.10
CA ILE A 19 1.20 5.43 4.10
C ILE A 19 0.53 5.62 5.47
N LEU A 20 -0.52 6.44 5.54
CA LEU A 20 -1.24 6.69 6.79
C LEU A 20 -1.88 5.41 7.36
N GLY A 21 -2.56 4.65 6.51
CA GLY A 21 -3.22 3.39 6.86
C GLY A 21 -2.22 2.34 7.34
N GLY A 22 -1.08 2.20 6.67
CA GLY A 22 0.01 1.31 7.07
C GLY A 22 0.55 1.64 8.46
N GLY A 23 0.73 2.93 8.76
CA GLY A 23 1.17 3.38 10.09
C GLY A 23 0.15 3.10 11.20
N ILE A 24 -1.14 3.40 10.96
CA ILE A 24 -2.22 3.13 11.91
C ILE A 24 -2.35 1.63 12.17
N LEU A 25 -2.38 0.83 11.10
CA LEU A 25 -2.53 -0.62 11.18
C LEU A 25 -1.33 -1.26 11.88
N ALA A 26 -0.10 -0.80 11.60
CA ALA A 26 1.10 -1.25 12.30
C ALA A 26 1.00 -0.97 13.81
N LYS A 27 0.55 0.22 14.20
CA LYS A 27 0.40 0.59 15.62
C LYS A 27 -0.63 -0.30 16.33
N LEU A 28 -1.77 -0.56 15.69
CA LEU A 28 -2.81 -1.43 16.22
C LEU A 28 -2.34 -2.89 16.32
N ALA A 29 -1.73 -3.42 15.26
CA ALA A 29 -1.22 -4.78 15.24
C ALA A 29 -0.13 -4.98 16.30
N LEU A 30 0.79 -4.01 16.46
CA LEU A 30 1.80 -4.06 17.50
C LEU A 30 1.19 -4.03 18.91
N ALA A 31 0.14 -3.25 19.13
CA ALA A 31 -0.56 -3.19 20.42
C ALA A 31 -1.24 -4.53 20.78
N ILE A 32 -1.78 -5.25 19.80
CA ILE A 32 -2.49 -6.52 20.00
C ILE A 32 -1.52 -7.70 20.12
N PHE A 33 -0.61 -7.83 19.16
CA PHE A 33 0.26 -9.01 19.04
C PHE A 33 1.59 -8.86 19.76
N LYS A 34 2.00 -7.64 20.13
CA LYS A 34 3.27 -7.33 20.81
C LYS A 34 4.49 -7.89 20.08
N ASN A 35 4.40 -8.05 18.77
CA ASN A 35 5.44 -8.61 17.91
C ASN A 35 5.52 -7.79 16.63
N GLY A 36 6.69 -7.17 16.40
CA GLY A 36 6.92 -6.30 15.24
C GLY A 36 6.89 -7.05 13.90
N GLN A 37 7.38 -8.28 13.84
CA GLN A 37 7.34 -9.09 12.63
C GLN A 37 5.89 -9.40 12.23
N ILE A 38 5.07 -9.85 13.19
CA ILE A 38 3.63 -10.12 12.95
C ILE A 38 2.90 -8.84 12.52
N ALA A 39 3.20 -7.70 13.14
CA ALA A 39 2.61 -6.42 12.76
C ALA A 39 2.95 -6.04 11.31
N MET A 40 4.20 -6.24 10.88
CA MET A 40 4.63 -5.99 9.50
C MET A 40 3.94 -6.93 8.51
N GLU A 41 3.87 -8.23 8.82
CA GLU A 41 3.20 -9.23 7.99
C GLU A 41 1.72 -8.91 7.79
N ILE A 42 1.03 -8.45 8.84
CA ILE A 42 -0.37 -8.02 8.77
C ILE A 42 -0.52 -6.81 7.84
N VAL A 43 0.34 -5.79 7.95
CA VAL A 43 0.25 -4.61 7.08
C VAL A 43 0.46 -4.99 5.62
N LEU A 44 1.49 -5.78 5.33
CA LEU A 44 1.76 -6.25 3.97
C LEU A 44 0.60 -7.06 3.40
N LEU A 45 0.04 -7.98 4.19
CA LEU A 45 -1.10 -8.79 3.78
C LEU A 45 -2.32 -7.91 3.48
N VAL A 46 -2.66 -6.96 4.36
CA VAL A 46 -3.81 -6.08 4.17
C VAL A 46 -3.62 -5.16 2.96
N ALA A 47 -2.43 -4.59 2.76
CA ALA A 47 -2.15 -3.76 1.60
C ALA A 47 -2.29 -4.56 0.29
N VAL A 48 -1.72 -5.77 0.22
CA VAL A 48 -1.85 -6.64 -0.96
C VAL A 48 -3.31 -7.04 -1.20
N LEU A 49 -4.06 -7.41 -0.16
CA LEU A 49 -5.47 -7.77 -0.28
C LEU A 49 -6.33 -6.59 -0.74
N TRP A 50 -6.00 -5.37 -0.32
CA TRP A 50 -6.67 -4.16 -0.76
C TRP A 50 -6.50 -3.94 -2.27
N GLU A 51 -5.26 -4.02 -2.76
CA GLU A 51 -4.96 -3.88 -4.19
C GLU A 51 -5.61 -5.00 -5.03
N ILE A 52 -5.62 -6.23 -4.52
CA ILE A 52 -6.32 -7.35 -5.17
C ILE A 52 -7.83 -7.05 -5.25
N PHE A 53 -8.42 -6.58 -4.15
CA PHE A 53 -9.83 -6.22 -4.11
C PHE A 53 -10.14 -5.11 -5.12
N GLU A 54 -9.34 -4.05 -5.17
CA GLU A 54 -9.51 -2.96 -6.13
C GLU A 54 -9.43 -3.46 -7.58
N TYR A 55 -8.47 -4.34 -7.89
CA TYR A 55 -8.33 -4.92 -9.22
C TYR A 55 -9.59 -5.66 -9.70
N PHE A 56 -10.30 -6.35 -8.80
CA PHE A 56 -11.50 -7.12 -9.14
C PHE A 56 -12.80 -6.31 -9.06
N LYS A 57 -12.89 -5.36 -8.13
CA LYS A 57 -14.12 -4.64 -7.83
C LYS A 57 -14.26 -3.35 -8.64
N ASP A 58 -13.16 -2.72 -9.03
CA ASP A 58 -13.18 -1.44 -9.75
C ASP A 58 -12.86 -1.60 -11.25
N ASP A 59 -13.37 -0.68 -12.06
CA ASP A 59 -13.04 -0.61 -13.49
C ASP A 59 -11.64 0.02 -13.67
N VAL A 60 -10.62 -0.83 -13.50
CA VAL A 60 -9.20 -0.44 -13.47
C VAL A 60 -8.80 0.35 -14.72
N GLU A 61 -9.25 -0.09 -15.91
CA GLU A 61 -8.85 0.56 -17.15
C GLU A 61 -9.53 1.93 -17.30
N LYS A 62 -10.74 2.11 -16.80
CA LYS A 62 -11.41 3.42 -16.77
C LYS A 62 -10.78 4.40 -15.77
N ILE A 63 -10.39 3.93 -14.58
CA ILE A 63 -9.85 4.78 -13.51
C ILE A 63 -8.37 5.09 -13.74
N TYR A 64 -7.59 4.05 -14.02
CA TYR A 64 -6.13 4.12 -14.14
C TYR A 64 -5.67 4.24 -15.59
N GLY A 65 -6.53 4.03 -16.58
CA GLY A 65 -6.18 4.10 -18.01
C GLY A 65 -5.47 2.85 -18.54
N SER A 66 -4.89 2.01 -17.67
CA SER A 66 -4.37 0.68 -18.03
C SER A 66 -4.09 -0.14 -16.77
N LYS A 67 -4.13 -1.47 -16.91
CA LYS A 67 -3.69 -2.41 -15.87
C LYS A 67 -2.23 -2.24 -15.47
N LYS A 68 -1.37 -1.85 -16.44
CA LYS A 68 0.04 -1.57 -16.18
C LYS A 68 0.22 -0.36 -15.25
N ARG A 69 -0.56 0.71 -15.47
CA ARG A 69 -0.52 1.88 -14.59
C ARG A 69 -1.02 1.52 -13.19
N PHE A 70 -2.13 0.81 -13.10
CA PHE A 70 -2.64 0.31 -11.81
C PHE A 70 -1.60 -0.50 -11.05
N PHE A 71 -0.94 -1.45 -11.71
CA PHE A 71 0.12 -2.24 -11.07
C PHE A 71 1.27 -1.40 -10.51
N LEU A 72 1.65 -0.32 -11.19
CA LEU A 72 2.67 0.61 -10.68
C LEU A 72 2.17 1.46 -9.52
N ASP A 73 0.90 1.88 -9.54
CA ASP A 73 0.22 2.56 -8.43
C ASP A 73 0.23 1.65 -7.20
N ALA A 74 -0.33 0.44 -7.33
CA ALA A 74 -0.41 -0.60 -6.30
C ALA A 74 0.95 -0.95 -5.67
N LEU A 75 2.01 -1.01 -6.48
CA LEU A 75 3.38 -1.20 -5.96
C LEU A 75 3.82 -0.05 -5.05
N GLY A 76 3.48 1.19 -5.44
CA GLY A 76 3.69 2.38 -4.63
C GLY A 76 2.92 2.33 -3.33
N ASP A 77 1.64 1.97 -3.39
CA ASP A 77 0.75 1.86 -2.23
C ASP A 77 1.25 0.84 -1.21
N ILE A 78 1.57 -0.38 -1.67
CA ILE A 78 2.14 -1.44 -0.83
C ILE A 78 3.47 -0.99 -0.22
N ALA A 79 4.36 -0.39 -1.02
CA ALA A 79 5.65 0.09 -0.53
C ALA A 79 5.50 1.23 0.50
N GLY A 80 4.56 2.15 0.28
CA GLY A 80 4.26 3.25 1.18
C GLY A 80 3.72 2.77 2.52
N ALA A 81 2.76 1.83 2.49
CA ALA A 81 2.23 1.20 3.70
C ALA A 81 3.31 0.45 4.48
N ALA A 82 4.13 -0.34 3.79
CA ALA A 82 5.24 -1.09 4.37
C ALA A 82 6.30 -0.17 5.00
N LEU A 83 6.68 0.91 4.31
CA LEU A 83 7.66 1.87 4.79
C LEU A 83 7.20 2.54 6.09
N MET A 84 5.95 3.00 6.14
CA MET A 84 5.42 3.63 7.35
C MET A 84 5.26 2.63 8.50
N ALA A 85 4.83 1.40 8.19
CA ALA A 85 4.78 0.34 9.19
C ALA A 85 6.16 0.06 9.81
N PHE A 86 7.19 -0.05 8.97
CA PHE A 86 8.57 -0.22 9.43
C PHE A 86 9.01 0.91 10.35
N ILE A 87 8.73 2.18 10.00
CA ILE A 87 9.06 3.35 10.84
C ILE A 87 8.34 3.30 12.20
N ILE A 88 7.13 2.75 12.28
CA ILE A 88 6.35 2.66 13.53
C ILE A 88 6.81 1.49 14.41
N ILE A 89 7.30 0.42 13.80
CA ILE A 89 7.69 -0.83 14.48
C ILE A 89 9.09 -0.73 15.09
N VAL A 90 10.01 -0.06 14.41
CA VAL A 90 11.40 0.18 14.87
C VAL A 90 11.45 1.33 15.86
#